data_AF-A0A2I9CSN3-F1
#
_entry.id   AF-A0A2I9CSN3-F1
#
_cell.length_a   1.000
_cell.length_b   1.000
_cell.length_c   1.000
_cell.angle_alpha   90.00
_cell.angle_beta   90.00
_cell.angle_gamma   90.00
#
_symmetry.space_group_name_H-M   'P 1'
#
loop_
_entity.id
_entity.type
_entity.pdbx_description
1 polymer ?
#
loop_
_entity_poly.entity_id
_entity_poly.type
_entity_poly.pdbx_seq_one_letter_code
_entity_poly.pdbx_strand_id
1 'polypeptide(L)'
;MPRPPIAPPAPGLHLGFTRGDWITLGAAASTLVPFSLVRFGGLAQGHPLLTSLVLGVAIIAAAFFLSWATEGLETVVPQSVALALLALIEVAPEYAFEVLLAYRGQTELAAASMTGANRLLLGLGWPLIMVVAFLSARRQGQRFTEIELDARNAPELLFLLLASLYAFVLVLKRSFSLLDSVVLVALYVAYILTAFRQSKRRHQAPARVLTETELSAELEENSEPAEDADEEDEGRDIGVAARVKRLPPGTRTLVISLFLLAGAYVLFFGAEPFIDAVLQVARQVGVSQFILIQWVAPFLSEFPESLTAFIWAGLIVFAGKGLSNLISSKLNQWTLLIAAIPLAYSVGQGHVAPLPLTAQSVDEVFLTAAQSLFGISLLLTFRFTLRGALTLAGLFLVQFFIPVEGVHVALGWLYLALTAVFLLLNRRHLHLAELLRAGRPGR
;
A
#
# COMPACT_ATOMS: atom_id res chain seq x y z
N MET A 1 -1.65 31.62 -39.32
CA MET A 1 -0.24 31.18 -39.29
C MET A 1 -0.25 29.67 -39.09
N PRO A 2 0.38 28.86 -39.97
CA PRO A 2 0.47 27.42 -39.76
C PRO A 2 1.41 27.13 -38.59
N ARG A 3 0.99 26.24 -37.68
CA ARG A 3 1.82 25.76 -36.55
C ARG A 3 3.08 25.09 -37.12
N PRO A 4 4.26 25.27 -36.51
CA PRO A 4 5.46 24.55 -36.94
C PRO A 4 5.27 23.05 -36.70
N PRO A 5 5.87 22.19 -37.55
CA PRO A 5 5.81 20.74 -37.38
C PRO A 5 6.47 20.36 -36.05
N ILE A 6 5.79 19.50 -35.29
CA ILE A 6 6.31 18.90 -34.05
C ILE A 6 7.54 18.09 -34.45
N ALA A 7 8.71 18.48 -33.94
CA ALA A 7 9.93 17.69 -34.11
C ALA A 7 9.71 16.31 -33.45
N PRO A 8 10.08 15.20 -34.10
CA PRO A 8 10.01 13.89 -33.46
C PRO A 8 10.89 13.91 -32.20
N PRO A 9 10.47 13.27 -31.10
CA PRO A 9 11.26 13.22 -29.88
C PRO A 9 12.62 12.58 -30.18
N ALA A 10 13.70 13.23 -29.75
CA ALA A 10 15.05 12.73 -29.94
C ALA A 10 15.22 11.36 -29.25
N PRO A 11 15.67 10.30 -29.94
CA PRO A 11 15.97 9.03 -29.31
C PRO A 11 17.33 9.15 -28.59
N GLY A 12 17.27 9.71 -27.38
CA GLY A 12 18.39 9.83 -26.45
C GLY A 12 18.09 9.10 -25.14
N LEU A 13 17.60 7.87 -25.21
CA LEU A 13 17.43 7.02 -24.03
C LEU A 13 18.82 6.66 -23.48
N HIS A 14 19.28 7.40 -22.46
CA HIS A 14 20.46 7.00 -21.69
C HIS A 14 20.31 5.54 -21.25
N LEU A 15 21.16 4.66 -21.78
CA LEU A 15 21.13 3.20 -21.59
C LEU A 15 21.68 2.76 -20.22
N GLY A 16 22.33 3.65 -19.47
CA GLY A 16 22.92 3.38 -18.16
C GLY A 16 22.16 4.01 -16.99
N PHE A 17 22.55 3.59 -15.78
CA PHE A 17 22.15 4.25 -14.54
C PHE A 17 22.54 5.73 -14.57
N THR A 18 21.61 6.59 -14.19
CA THR A 18 21.84 8.03 -14.07
C THR A 18 22.65 8.34 -12.81
N ARG A 19 23.17 9.57 -12.71
CA ARG A 19 23.79 10.04 -11.46
C ARG A 19 22.82 9.98 -10.27
N GLY A 20 21.54 10.27 -10.50
CA GLY A 20 20.49 10.18 -9.47
C GLY A 20 20.28 8.75 -8.98
N ASP A 21 20.28 7.77 -9.89
CA ASP A 21 20.12 6.37 -9.53
C ASP A 21 21.30 5.88 -8.67
N TRP A 22 22.54 6.23 -9.06
CA TRP A 22 23.73 5.88 -8.27
C TRP A 22 23.76 6.54 -6.90
N ILE A 23 23.31 7.79 -6.78
CA ILE A 23 23.19 8.47 -5.48
C ILE A 23 22.17 7.73 -4.60
N THR A 24 21.02 7.36 -5.17
CA THR A 24 19.95 6.67 -4.45
C THR A 24 20.40 5.28 -3.99
N LEU A 25 21.04 4.52 -4.87
CA LEU A 25 21.63 3.21 -4.57
C LEU A 25 22.73 3.31 -3.51
N GLY A 26 23.65 4.26 -3.69
CA GLY A 26 24.75 4.49 -2.76
C GLY A 26 24.27 4.89 -1.37
N ALA A 27 23.28 5.79 -1.30
CA ALA A 27 22.64 6.20 -0.04
C ALA A 27 21.99 5.00 0.66
N ALA A 28 21.14 4.23 -0.03
CA ALA A 28 20.50 3.05 0.54
C ALA A 28 21.54 2.00 0.99
N ALA A 29 22.53 1.67 0.15
CA ALA A 29 23.57 0.69 0.47
C ALA A 29 24.48 1.13 1.63
N SER A 30 24.76 2.43 1.74
CA SER A 30 25.57 2.99 2.82
C SER A 30 24.96 2.75 4.21
N THR A 31 23.64 2.52 4.30
CA THR A 31 22.96 2.25 5.58
C THR A 31 23.32 0.89 6.16
N LEU A 32 23.77 -0.07 5.32
CA LEU A 32 24.11 -1.43 5.74
C LEU A 32 25.31 -1.47 6.70
N VAL A 33 26.26 -0.56 6.55
CA VAL A 33 27.44 -0.46 7.43
C VAL A 33 27.08 -0.01 8.85
N PRO A 34 26.49 1.18 9.08
CA PRO A 34 26.09 1.60 10.43
C PRO A 34 25.06 0.65 11.03
N PHE A 35 24.16 0.07 10.23
CA PHE A 35 23.27 -1.00 10.67
C PHE A 35 24.04 -2.18 11.28
N SER A 36 25.00 -2.74 10.54
CA SER A 36 25.79 -3.91 10.97
C SER A 36 26.62 -3.59 12.21
N LEU A 37 27.19 -2.39 12.25
CA LEU A 37 27.99 -1.88 13.36
C LEU A 37 27.18 -1.69 14.64
N VAL A 38 25.95 -1.16 14.55
CA VAL A 38 25.03 -1.05 15.69
C VAL A 38 24.54 -2.42 16.12
N ARG A 39 24.14 -3.27 15.16
CA ARG A 39 23.54 -4.58 15.45
C ARG A 39 24.52 -5.60 16.02
N PHE A 40 25.73 -5.67 15.48
CA PHE A 40 26.71 -6.71 15.81
C PHE A 40 27.98 -6.14 16.44
N GLY A 41 28.38 -4.91 16.08
CA GLY A 41 29.60 -4.27 16.57
C GLY A 41 29.44 -3.56 17.92
N GLY A 42 28.23 -3.42 18.46
CA GLY A 42 27.97 -2.81 19.76
C GLY A 42 28.08 -1.28 19.81
N LEU A 43 28.18 -0.61 18.66
CA LEU A 43 28.45 0.84 18.56
C LEU A 43 27.35 1.78 19.11
N ALA A 44 26.19 1.25 19.52
CA ALA A 44 25.12 2.01 20.19
C ALA A 44 24.56 1.30 21.43
N GLN A 45 25.34 0.40 22.06
CA GLN A 45 24.94 -0.23 23.32
C GLN A 45 24.62 0.84 24.38
N GLY A 46 23.46 0.72 25.02
CA GLY A 46 23.00 1.69 26.03
C GLY A 46 22.40 3.00 25.48
N HIS A 47 22.37 3.20 24.15
CA HIS A 47 21.83 4.40 23.52
C HIS A 47 20.61 4.07 22.63
N PRO A 48 19.41 3.86 23.22
CA PRO A 48 18.25 3.36 22.47
C PRO A 48 17.76 4.34 21.40
N LEU A 49 17.89 5.65 21.60
CA LEU A 49 17.55 6.63 20.57
C LEU A 49 18.44 6.44 19.33
N LEU A 50 19.76 6.37 19.51
CA LEU A 50 20.70 6.16 18.41
C LEU A 50 20.45 4.83 17.71
N THR A 51 20.23 3.76 18.47
CA THR A 51 19.87 2.44 17.93
C THR A 51 18.60 2.51 17.08
N SER A 52 17.53 3.13 17.60
CA SER A 52 16.26 3.25 16.88
C SER A 52 16.41 4.06 15.58
N LEU A 53 17.19 5.13 15.58
CA LEU A 53 17.42 5.96 14.39
C LEU A 53 18.22 5.21 13.32
N VAL A 54 19.33 4.58 13.70
CA VAL A 54 20.18 3.85 12.75
C VAL A 54 19.44 2.66 12.16
N LEU A 55 18.77 1.86 13.00
CA LEU A 55 18.01 0.71 12.53
C LEU A 55 16.77 1.14 11.72
N GLY A 56 16.08 2.20 12.13
CA GLY A 56 14.92 2.73 11.40
C GLY A 56 15.27 3.23 10.00
N VAL A 57 16.39 3.96 9.85
CA VAL A 57 16.91 4.38 8.54
C VAL A 57 17.29 3.18 7.68
N ALA A 58 17.90 2.15 8.28
CA ALA A 58 18.20 0.91 7.56
C ALA A 58 16.93 0.17 7.12
N ILE A 59 15.87 0.15 7.94
CA ILE A 59 14.58 -0.47 7.59
C ILE A 59 13.92 0.26 6.41
N ILE A 60 13.97 1.60 6.36
CA ILE A 60 13.51 2.36 5.19
C ILE A 60 14.31 1.93 3.94
N ALA A 61 15.64 1.84 4.04
CA ALA A 61 16.48 1.38 2.93
C ALA A 61 16.17 -0.07 2.52
N ALA A 62 15.88 -0.94 3.50
CA ALA A 62 15.45 -2.32 3.26
C ALA A 62 14.16 -2.38 2.44
N ALA A 63 13.18 -1.55 2.79
CA ALA A 63 11.92 -1.45 2.06
C ALA A 63 12.15 -0.95 0.61
N PHE A 64 13.09 -0.02 0.37
CA PHE A 64 13.51 0.33 -1.00
C PHE A 64 14.17 -0.85 -1.75
N PHE A 65 15.08 -1.59 -1.11
CA PHE A 65 15.69 -2.76 -1.74
C PHE A 65 14.64 -3.81 -2.13
N LEU A 66 13.68 -4.09 -1.24
CA LEU A 66 12.60 -5.02 -1.53
C LEU A 66 11.68 -4.51 -2.65
N SER A 67 11.33 -3.22 -2.67
CA SER A 67 10.57 -2.59 -3.76
C SER A 67 11.31 -2.69 -5.11
N TRP A 68 12.62 -2.37 -5.18
CA TRP A 68 13.37 -2.51 -6.43
C TRP A 68 13.54 -3.96 -6.88
N ALA A 69 13.71 -4.88 -5.92
CA ALA A 69 13.79 -6.31 -6.21
C ALA A 69 12.48 -6.84 -6.79
N THR A 70 11.35 -6.47 -6.18
CA THR A 70 10.02 -6.92 -6.56
C THR A 70 9.64 -6.40 -7.94
N GLU A 71 9.82 -5.11 -8.22
CA GLU A 71 9.65 -4.58 -9.57
C GLU A 71 10.58 -5.27 -10.59
N GLY A 72 11.85 -5.52 -10.24
CA GLY A 72 12.77 -6.25 -11.12
C GLY A 72 12.34 -7.70 -11.39
N LEU A 73 11.73 -8.37 -10.39
CA LEU A 73 11.33 -9.77 -10.44
C LEU A 73 10.28 -10.04 -11.52
N GLU A 74 9.46 -9.05 -11.87
CA GLU A 74 8.47 -9.11 -12.96
C GLU A 74 9.09 -9.57 -14.30
N THR A 75 10.38 -9.32 -14.50
CA THR A 75 11.09 -9.70 -15.73
C THR A 75 11.73 -11.09 -15.69
N VAL A 76 11.67 -11.78 -14.55
CA VAL A 76 12.41 -13.02 -14.29
C VAL A 76 11.48 -14.20 -13.96
N VAL A 77 10.30 -13.94 -13.39
CA VAL A 77 9.31 -14.97 -13.07
C VAL A 77 8.03 -14.79 -13.89
N PRO A 78 7.22 -15.85 -14.08
CA PRO A 78 5.92 -15.72 -14.75
C PRO A 78 5.05 -14.64 -14.05
N GLN A 79 4.32 -13.84 -14.83
CA GLN A 79 3.53 -12.71 -14.32
C GLN A 79 2.60 -13.08 -13.17
N SER A 80 2.03 -14.30 -13.19
CA SER A 80 1.17 -14.79 -12.11
C SER A 80 1.90 -15.08 -10.81
N VAL A 81 3.15 -15.51 -10.89
CA VAL A 81 4.03 -15.73 -9.73
C VAL A 81 4.56 -14.39 -9.22
N ALA A 82 4.90 -13.48 -10.15
CA ALA A 82 5.34 -12.13 -9.82
C ALA A 82 4.30 -11.45 -8.94
N LEU A 83 3.07 -11.28 -9.42
CA LEU A 83 2.02 -10.55 -8.68
C LEU A 83 1.75 -11.13 -7.28
N ALA A 84 1.79 -12.46 -7.11
CA ALA A 84 1.62 -13.09 -5.81
C ALA A 84 2.80 -12.86 -4.85
N LEU A 85 4.03 -12.89 -5.35
CA LEU A 85 5.25 -12.66 -4.55
C LEU A 85 5.46 -11.17 -4.25
N LEU A 86 5.20 -10.31 -5.22
CA LEU A 86 5.30 -8.84 -5.11
C LEU A 86 4.48 -8.37 -3.90
N ALA A 87 3.21 -8.73 -3.86
CA ALA A 87 2.30 -8.30 -2.81
C ALA A 87 2.68 -8.80 -1.40
N LEU A 88 3.47 -9.87 -1.28
CA LEU A 88 3.94 -10.35 0.03
C LEU A 88 5.29 -9.73 0.41
N ILE A 89 6.20 -9.57 -0.55
CA ILE A 89 7.56 -9.07 -0.30
C ILE A 89 7.55 -7.55 -0.07
N GLU A 90 6.74 -6.81 -0.81
CA GLU A 90 6.69 -5.34 -0.74
C GLU A 90 6.27 -4.84 0.65
N VAL A 91 5.33 -5.53 1.28
CA VAL A 91 4.84 -5.26 2.64
C VAL A 91 5.61 -6.02 3.73
N ALA A 92 6.61 -6.83 3.38
CA ALA A 92 7.35 -7.62 4.38
C ALA A 92 7.92 -6.80 5.55
N PRO A 93 8.40 -5.55 5.35
CA PRO A 93 8.81 -4.67 6.46
C PRO A 93 7.71 -4.43 7.48
N GLU A 94 6.45 -4.29 7.02
CA GLU A 94 5.29 -4.13 7.88
C GLU A 94 5.10 -5.42 8.67
N TYR A 95 4.87 -6.55 7.98
CA TYR A 95 4.62 -7.87 8.60
C TYR A 95 5.63 -8.25 9.69
N ALA A 96 6.90 -7.88 9.50
CA ALA A 96 7.95 -8.16 10.47
C ALA A 96 7.63 -7.61 11.88
N PHE A 97 6.99 -6.43 11.97
CA PHE A 97 6.63 -5.81 13.24
C PHE A 97 5.44 -6.49 13.91
N GLU A 98 4.30 -6.62 13.22
CA GLU A 98 3.10 -7.23 13.81
C GLU A 98 3.33 -8.69 14.17
N VAL A 99 4.00 -9.46 13.30
CA VAL A 99 4.31 -10.87 13.54
C VAL A 99 5.21 -11.02 14.76
N LEU A 100 6.25 -10.18 14.89
CA LEU A 100 7.16 -10.27 16.03
C LEU A 100 6.46 -9.89 17.35
N LEU A 101 5.67 -8.82 17.35
CA LEU A 101 4.89 -8.39 18.52
C LEU A 101 3.88 -9.48 18.94
N ALA A 102 3.18 -10.07 17.97
CA ALA A 102 2.24 -11.17 18.22
C ALA A 102 2.95 -12.43 18.73
N TYR A 103 4.06 -12.83 18.10
CA TYR A 103 4.88 -13.97 18.53
C TYR A 103 5.37 -13.81 19.98
N ARG A 104 5.74 -12.59 20.39
CA ARG A 104 6.15 -12.29 21.77
C ARG A 104 4.98 -12.20 22.77
N GLY A 105 3.74 -12.40 22.32
CA GLY A 105 2.55 -12.25 23.14
C GLY A 105 2.20 -10.81 23.51
N GLN A 106 2.77 -9.80 22.83
CA GLN A 106 2.50 -8.38 23.06
C GLN A 106 1.24 -7.97 22.28
N THR A 107 0.09 -8.52 22.69
CA THR A 107 -1.16 -8.47 21.91
C THR A 107 -1.65 -7.04 21.66
N GLU A 108 -1.57 -6.16 22.65
CA GLU A 108 -1.98 -4.75 22.51
C GLU A 108 -1.11 -4.00 21.51
N LEU A 109 0.21 -4.21 21.53
CA LEU A 109 1.15 -3.55 20.61
C LEU A 109 1.01 -4.10 19.19
N ALA A 110 0.76 -5.41 19.04
CA ALA A 110 0.50 -6.01 17.74
C ALA A 110 -0.78 -5.42 17.10
N ALA A 111 -1.85 -5.28 17.88
CA ALA A 111 -3.08 -4.63 17.42
C ALA A 111 -2.87 -3.13 17.13
N ALA A 112 -2.07 -2.43 17.94
CA ALA A 112 -1.73 -1.03 17.74
C ALA A 112 -1.00 -0.81 16.41
N SER A 113 0.05 -1.60 16.13
CA SER A 113 0.81 -1.51 14.86
C SER A 113 -0.10 -1.76 13.66
N MET A 114 -0.85 -2.88 13.70
CA MET A 114 -1.76 -3.29 12.63
C MET A 114 -2.84 -2.24 12.33
N THR A 115 -3.49 -1.69 13.36
CA THR A 115 -4.51 -0.65 13.17
C THR A 115 -3.89 0.68 12.75
N GLY A 116 -2.72 1.02 13.28
CA GLY A 116 -1.95 2.19 12.93
C GLY A 116 -1.61 2.28 11.45
N ALA A 117 -1.02 1.22 10.89
CA ALA A 117 -0.68 1.10 9.47
C ALA A 117 -1.90 1.37 8.57
N ASN A 118 -2.96 0.59 8.80
CA ASN A 118 -4.18 0.68 8.03
C ASN A 118 -4.85 2.07 8.11
N ARG A 119 -4.79 2.73 9.28
CA ARG A 119 -5.35 4.08 9.47
C ARG A 119 -4.47 5.16 8.87
N LEU A 120 -3.15 4.99 8.90
CA LEU A 120 -2.18 5.93 8.34
C LEU A 120 -2.28 5.95 6.81
N LEU A 121 -2.29 4.77 6.19
CA LEU A 121 -2.42 4.62 4.74
C LEU A 121 -3.73 5.24 4.23
N LEU A 122 -4.84 4.98 4.90
CA LEU A 122 -6.15 5.46 4.48
C LEU A 122 -6.42 6.92 4.89
N GLY A 123 -5.96 7.32 6.07
CA GLY A 123 -6.18 8.66 6.64
C GLY A 123 -5.21 9.73 6.15
N LEU A 124 -3.98 9.37 5.80
CA LEU A 124 -2.98 10.28 5.25
C LEU A 124 -2.54 9.89 3.84
N GLY A 125 -2.25 8.62 3.58
CA GLY A 125 -1.74 8.16 2.28
C GLY A 125 -2.67 8.53 1.12
N TRP A 126 -3.92 8.05 1.12
CA TRP A 126 -4.86 8.34 0.04
C TRP A 126 -5.16 9.84 -0.11
N PRO A 127 -5.45 10.60 0.97
CA PRO A 127 -5.63 12.04 0.83
C PRO A 127 -4.40 12.79 0.33
N LEU A 128 -3.19 12.33 0.69
CA LEU A 128 -1.95 12.96 0.24
C LEU A 128 -1.76 12.77 -1.28
N ILE A 129 -2.12 11.62 -1.85
CA ILE A 129 -2.16 11.42 -3.31
C ILE A 129 -3.04 12.50 -3.98
N MET A 130 -4.26 12.69 -3.47
CA MET A 130 -5.18 13.70 -3.98
C MET A 130 -4.64 15.14 -3.82
N VAL A 131 -4.04 15.46 -2.67
CA VAL A 131 -3.47 16.78 -2.42
C VAL A 131 -2.26 17.05 -3.32
N VAL A 132 -1.38 16.07 -3.53
CA VAL A 132 -0.22 16.19 -4.42
C VAL A 132 -0.68 16.41 -5.86
N ALA A 133 -1.64 15.62 -6.35
CA ALA A 133 -2.21 15.78 -7.68
C ALA A 133 -2.89 17.15 -7.85
N PHE A 134 -3.68 17.59 -6.86
CA PHE A 134 -4.32 18.91 -6.84
C PHE A 134 -3.30 20.06 -6.89
N LEU A 135 -2.25 20.01 -6.06
CA LEU A 135 -1.21 21.03 -6.03
C LEU A 135 -0.39 21.06 -7.31
N SER A 136 -0.08 19.90 -7.89
CA SER A 136 0.61 19.79 -9.18
C SER A 136 -0.23 20.41 -10.30
N ALA A 137 -1.52 20.08 -10.38
CA ALA A 137 -2.43 20.65 -11.37
C ALA A 137 -2.57 22.16 -11.24
N ARG A 138 -2.68 22.65 -10.00
CA ARG A 138 -2.76 24.09 -9.73
C ARG A 138 -1.49 24.82 -10.17
N ARG A 139 -0.30 24.22 -10.02
CA ARG A 139 0.96 24.78 -10.54
C ARG A 139 1.01 24.84 -12.06
N GLN A 140 0.32 23.93 -12.73
CA GLN A 140 0.18 23.89 -14.20
C GLN A 140 -1.00 24.74 -14.72
N GLY A 141 -1.70 25.47 -13.84
CA GLY A 141 -2.86 26.29 -14.21
C GLY A 141 -4.14 25.49 -14.52
N GLN A 142 -4.15 24.19 -14.22
CA GLN A 142 -5.27 23.28 -14.46
C GLN A 142 -6.18 23.16 -13.22
N ARG A 143 -7.45 22.80 -13.44
CA ARG A 143 -8.38 22.43 -12.37
C ARG A 143 -8.43 20.92 -12.24
N PHE A 144 -8.11 20.40 -11.05
CA PHE A 144 -8.12 18.96 -10.77
C PHE A 144 -8.71 18.72 -9.39
N THR A 145 -9.95 18.23 -9.29
CA THR A 145 -10.65 18.09 -7.99
C THR A 145 -11.06 16.66 -7.67
N GLU A 146 -10.79 15.73 -8.57
CA GLU A 146 -11.12 14.33 -8.42
C GLU A 146 -10.10 13.46 -9.15
N ILE A 147 -9.83 12.30 -8.57
CA ILE A 147 -9.09 11.22 -9.22
C ILE A 147 -10.13 10.21 -9.70
N GLU A 148 -10.16 9.97 -11.00
CA GLU A 148 -10.98 8.90 -11.58
C GLU A 148 -10.25 7.55 -11.39
N LEU A 149 -11.00 6.56 -10.90
CA LEU A 149 -10.56 5.18 -10.78
C LEU A 149 -11.06 4.38 -11.98
N ASP A 150 -10.26 3.43 -12.43
CA ASP A 150 -10.67 2.51 -13.49
C ASP A 150 -11.65 1.48 -12.91
N ALA A 151 -12.63 1.05 -13.71
CA ALA A 151 -13.48 -0.09 -13.39
C ALA A 151 -12.68 -1.37 -13.06
N ARG A 152 -11.41 -1.45 -13.51
CA ARG A 152 -10.44 -2.47 -13.10
C ARG A 152 -10.25 -2.56 -11.60
N ASN A 153 -10.45 -1.48 -10.84
CA ASN A 153 -10.32 -1.48 -9.38
C ASN A 153 -11.52 -2.11 -8.65
N ALA A 154 -12.57 -2.53 -9.38
CA ALA A 154 -13.80 -3.07 -8.78
C ALA A 154 -13.55 -4.33 -7.91
N PRO A 155 -12.73 -5.33 -8.30
CA PRO A 155 -12.39 -6.45 -7.44
C PRO A 155 -11.75 -6.00 -6.12
N GLU A 156 -10.77 -5.13 -6.16
CA GLU A 156 -10.05 -4.61 -4.99
C GLU A 156 -11.04 -3.98 -4.02
N LEU A 157 -11.93 -3.10 -4.51
CA LEU A 157 -12.97 -2.46 -3.72
C LEU A 157 -13.96 -3.47 -3.12
N LEU A 158 -14.34 -4.51 -3.88
CA LEU A 158 -15.26 -5.54 -3.39
C LEU A 158 -14.64 -6.31 -2.22
N PHE A 159 -13.43 -6.82 -2.39
CA PHE A 159 -12.78 -7.63 -1.37
C PHE A 159 -12.36 -6.79 -0.15
N LEU A 160 -12.01 -5.52 -0.37
CA LEU A 160 -11.76 -4.58 0.72
C LEU A 160 -13.03 -4.27 1.52
N LEU A 161 -14.19 -4.17 0.85
CA LEU A 161 -15.50 -4.06 1.51
C LEU A 161 -15.81 -5.32 2.32
N LEU A 162 -15.65 -6.51 1.75
CA LEU A 162 -15.90 -7.78 2.45
C LEU A 162 -14.99 -7.94 3.68
N ALA A 163 -13.70 -7.63 3.56
CA ALA A 163 -12.76 -7.66 4.67
C ALA A 163 -13.14 -6.63 5.76
N SER A 164 -13.57 -5.42 5.36
CA SER A 164 -14.03 -4.39 6.30
C SER A 164 -15.30 -4.76 7.04
N LEU A 165 -16.24 -5.43 6.37
CA LEU A 165 -17.43 -5.99 7.02
C LEU A 165 -17.06 -7.12 7.99
N TYR A 166 -16.13 -8.00 7.60
CA TYR A 166 -15.65 -9.06 8.46
C TYR A 166 -14.90 -8.55 9.70
N ALA A 167 -14.20 -7.41 9.61
CA ALA A 167 -13.53 -6.80 10.76
C ALA A 167 -14.49 -6.49 11.93
N PHE A 168 -15.77 -6.18 11.67
CA PHE A 168 -16.77 -6.02 12.73
C PHE A 168 -17.07 -7.34 13.46
N VAL A 169 -16.94 -8.49 12.80
CA VAL A 169 -17.01 -9.79 13.47
C VAL A 169 -15.86 -9.93 14.46
N LEU A 170 -14.67 -9.48 14.11
CA LEU A 170 -13.50 -9.49 15.00
C LEU A 170 -13.70 -8.60 16.23
N VAL A 171 -14.28 -7.41 16.04
CA VAL A 171 -14.68 -6.48 17.11
C VAL A 171 -15.67 -7.15 18.08
N LEU A 172 -16.71 -7.80 17.54
CA LEU A 172 -17.71 -8.50 18.35
C LEU A 172 -17.14 -9.70 19.10
N LYS A 173 -16.24 -10.47 18.46
CA LYS A 173 -15.55 -11.62 19.07
C LYS A 173 -14.50 -11.23 20.11
N ARG A 174 -13.93 -10.02 20.02
CA ARG A 174 -12.82 -9.53 20.87
C ARG A 174 -11.58 -10.42 20.87
N SER A 175 -11.33 -11.13 19.76
CA SER A 175 -10.17 -11.99 19.59
C SER A 175 -9.89 -12.24 18.12
N PHE A 176 -8.64 -12.55 17.78
CA PHE A 176 -8.24 -13.06 16.48
C PHE A 176 -7.85 -14.53 16.58
N SER A 177 -8.56 -15.40 15.87
CA SER A 177 -8.37 -16.86 15.88
C SER A 177 -7.79 -17.35 14.56
N LEU A 178 -7.25 -18.59 14.53
CA LEU A 178 -6.79 -19.20 13.28
C LEU A 178 -7.92 -19.35 12.23
N LEU A 179 -9.18 -19.47 12.68
CA LEU A 179 -10.32 -19.45 11.76
C LEU A 179 -10.42 -18.11 11.04
N ASP A 180 -10.18 -17.00 11.75
CA ASP A 180 -10.18 -15.67 11.15
C ASP A 180 -9.03 -15.53 10.14
N SER A 181 -7.86 -16.10 10.44
CA SER A 181 -6.75 -16.20 9.47
C SER A 181 -7.17 -16.94 8.20
N VAL A 182 -7.85 -18.09 8.32
CA VAL A 182 -8.34 -18.84 7.16
C VAL A 182 -9.33 -18.03 6.34
N VAL A 183 -10.27 -17.32 6.98
CA VAL A 183 -11.26 -16.49 6.27
C VAL A 183 -10.59 -15.34 5.53
N LEU A 184 -9.68 -14.62 6.17
CA LEU A 184 -8.99 -13.47 5.57
C LEU A 184 -8.03 -13.89 4.44
N VAL A 185 -7.31 -15.00 4.60
CA VAL A 185 -6.50 -15.60 3.51
C VAL A 185 -7.41 -16.02 2.36
N ALA A 186 -8.55 -16.65 2.63
CA ALA A 186 -9.49 -17.05 1.59
C ALA A 186 -10.05 -15.84 0.82
N LEU A 187 -10.36 -14.73 1.51
CA LEU A 187 -10.76 -13.48 0.86
C LEU A 187 -9.66 -12.94 -0.06
N TYR A 188 -8.41 -12.90 0.42
CA TYR A 188 -7.30 -12.40 -0.39
C TYR A 188 -6.98 -13.31 -1.59
N VAL A 189 -6.99 -14.62 -1.41
CA VAL A 189 -6.81 -15.58 -2.52
C VAL A 189 -7.95 -15.44 -3.54
N ALA A 190 -9.19 -15.28 -3.09
CA ALA A 190 -10.33 -15.06 -3.97
C ALA A 190 -10.20 -13.73 -4.75
N TYR A 191 -9.67 -12.67 -4.13
CA TYR A 191 -9.30 -11.43 -4.80
C TYR A 191 -8.29 -11.69 -5.92
N ILE A 192 -7.15 -12.30 -5.59
CA ILE A 192 -6.07 -12.58 -6.54
C ILE A 192 -6.58 -13.41 -7.72
N LEU A 193 -7.37 -14.46 -7.47
CA LEU A 193 -7.98 -15.27 -8.52
C LEU A 193 -8.95 -14.48 -9.41
N THR A 194 -9.66 -13.52 -8.83
CA THR A 194 -10.61 -12.65 -9.56
C THR A 194 -9.85 -11.64 -10.43
N ALA A 195 -8.85 -10.97 -9.88
CA ALA A 195 -7.98 -10.03 -10.59
C ALA A 195 -7.27 -10.71 -11.77
N PHE A 196 -6.71 -11.92 -11.55
CA PHE A 196 -6.06 -12.70 -12.61
C PHE A 196 -6.97 -13.04 -13.79
N ARG A 197 -8.23 -13.39 -13.51
CA ARG A 197 -9.19 -13.75 -14.56
C ARG A 197 -9.54 -12.55 -15.44
N GLN A 198 -9.62 -11.36 -14.86
CA GLN A 198 -9.90 -10.14 -15.61
C GLN A 198 -8.73 -9.75 -16.53
N SER A 199 -7.48 -9.88 -16.05
CA SER A 199 -6.29 -9.68 -16.88
C SER A 199 -6.21 -10.65 -18.07
N LYS A 200 -6.50 -11.95 -17.85
CA LYS A 200 -6.46 -12.97 -18.91
C LYS A 200 -7.54 -12.79 -19.99
N ARG A 201 -8.77 -12.42 -19.61
CA ARG A 201 -9.88 -12.20 -20.56
C ARG A 201 -9.59 -11.10 -21.57
N ARG A 202 -8.76 -10.12 -21.19
CA ARG A 202 -8.40 -8.98 -22.03
C ARG A 202 -7.30 -9.32 -23.04
N HIS A 203 -6.24 -10.03 -22.61
CA HIS A 203 -5.21 -10.55 -23.51
C HIS A 203 -5.75 -11.55 -24.55
N GLN A 204 -6.93 -12.14 -24.29
CA GLN A 204 -7.61 -13.08 -25.18
C GLN A 204 -8.83 -12.48 -25.90
N ALA A 205 -9.12 -11.19 -25.73
CA ALA A 205 -10.18 -10.54 -26.50
C ALA A 205 -9.74 -10.54 -27.98
N PRO A 206 -10.51 -11.16 -28.90
CA PRO A 206 -10.15 -11.14 -30.30
C PRO A 206 -10.13 -9.68 -30.77
N ALA A 207 -9.07 -9.28 -31.49
CA ALA A 207 -9.02 -8.00 -32.18
C ALA A 207 -10.36 -7.84 -32.92
N ARG A 208 -11.18 -6.88 -32.50
CA ARG A 208 -12.46 -6.61 -33.15
C ARG A 208 -12.14 -6.27 -34.60
N VAL A 209 -12.65 -7.05 -35.54
CA VAL A 209 -12.63 -6.68 -36.95
C VAL A 209 -13.65 -5.55 -37.10
N LEU A 210 -13.17 -4.32 -36.98
CA LEU A 210 -13.97 -3.12 -37.16
C LEU A 210 -14.40 -3.04 -38.63
N THR A 211 -15.67 -2.77 -38.87
CA THR A 211 -16.14 -2.47 -40.24
C THR A 211 -15.57 -1.13 -40.69
N GLU A 212 -15.43 -0.89 -42.01
CA GLU A 212 -14.90 0.39 -42.54
C GLU A 212 -15.66 1.62 -42.00
N THR A 213 -16.95 1.46 -41.68
CA THR A 213 -17.80 2.49 -41.09
C THR A 213 -17.52 2.74 -39.60
N GLU A 214 -17.20 1.68 -38.85
CA GLU A 214 -16.77 1.80 -37.45
C GLU A 214 -15.35 2.34 -37.36
N LEU A 215 -14.47 1.96 -38.28
CA LEU A 215 -13.09 2.46 -38.36
C LEU A 215 -13.06 3.96 -38.71
N SER A 216 -13.93 4.42 -39.60
CA SER A 216 -14.02 5.85 -39.96
C SER A 216 -14.65 6.69 -38.84
N ALA A 217 -15.65 6.15 -38.12
CA ALA A 217 -16.20 6.79 -36.93
C ALA A 217 -15.17 6.85 -35.78
N GLU A 218 -14.42 5.77 -35.54
CA GLU A 218 -13.33 5.76 -34.56
C GLU A 218 -12.16 6.65 -34.97
N LEU A 219 -11.85 6.82 -36.26
CA LEU A 219 -10.81 7.75 -36.72
C LEU A 219 -11.23 9.23 -36.63
N GLU A 220 -12.53 9.53 -36.73
CA GLU A 220 -13.06 10.87 -36.49
C GLU A 220 -13.13 11.19 -34.97
N GLU A 221 -13.48 10.21 -34.14
CA GLU A 221 -13.56 10.34 -32.68
C GLU A 221 -12.17 10.28 -32.00
N ASN A 222 -11.21 9.51 -32.54
CA ASN A 222 -9.82 9.38 -32.09
C ASN A 222 -8.84 10.29 -32.85
N SER A 223 -9.29 11.48 -33.27
CA SER A 223 -8.37 12.54 -33.71
C SER A 223 -7.54 13.15 -32.56
N GLU A 224 -7.81 12.72 -31.33
CA GLU A 224 -6.84 12.69 -30.22
C GLU A 224 -6.29 11.26 -30.09
N PRO A 225 -4.96 11.07 -29.94
CA PRO A 225 -4.37 9.75 -29.96
C PRO A 225 -4.95 8.90 -28.81
N ALA A 226 -5.76 7.91 -29.19
CA ALA A 226 -6.12 6.80 -28.32
C ALA A 226 -4.87 5.93 -28.15
N GLU A 227 -4.00 6.35 -27.24
CA GLU A 227 -2.92 5.53 -26.73
C GLU A 227 -3.53 4.46 -25.83
N ASP A 228 -3.36 3.19 -26.23
CA ASP A 228 -3.66 2.04 -25.40
C ASP A 228 -2.94 2.19 -24.05
N ALA A 229 -3.71 2.46 -22.99
CA ALA A 229 -3.20 2.73 -21.65
C ALA A 229 -2.35 1.58 -21.04
N ASP A 230 -2.30 0.41 -21.69
CA ASP A 230 -1.47 -0.71 -21.27
C ASP A 230 -0.08 -0.73 -21.98
N GLU A 231 0.04 -0.20 -23.21
CA GLU A 231 1.34 -0.07 -23.90
C GLU A 231 2.11 1.20 -23.47
N GLU A 232 1.41 2.25 -23.04
CA GLU A 232 2.06 3.39 -22.37
C GLU A 232 2.62 3.03 -20.98
N ASP A 233 2.05 2.03 -20.31
CA ASP A 233 2.42 1.67 -18.93
C ASP A 233 3.77 0.93 -18.85
N GLU A 234 4.11 0.12 -19.87
CA GLU A 234 5.42 -0.56 -19.95
C GLU A 234 6.57 0.39 -20.34
N GLY A 235 6.27 1.55 -20.94
CA GLY A 235 7.27 2.45 -21.53
C GLY A 235 7.93 3.45 -20.57
N ARG A 236 7.37 3.67 -19.37
CA ARG A 236 7.80 4.77 -18.47
C ARG A 236 8.04 4.35 -17.02
N ASP A 237 8.51 3.12 -16.79
CA ASP A 237 9.14 2.77 -15.51
C ASP A 237 10.27 3.78 -15.20
N ILE A 238 10.21 4.43 -14.05
CA ILE A 238 11.17 5.44 -13.59
C ILE A 238 12.02 4.92 -12.43
N GLY A 239 13.28 5.34 -12.38
CA GLY A 239 14.18 5.05 -11.26
C GLY A 239 14.96 3.74 -11.36
N VAL A 240 15.47 3.29 -10.22
CA VAL A 240 16.45 2.21 -10.10
C VAL A 240 15.93 0.89 -10.69
N ALA A 241 14.72 0.49 -10.32
CA ALA A 241 14.12 -0.76 -10.78
C ALA A 241 13.96 -0.83 -12.30
N ALA A 242 13.48 0.26 -12.92
CA ALA A 242 13.37 0.39 -14.37
C ALA A 242 14.71 0.14 -15.10
N ARG A 243 15.81 0.61 -14.52
CA ARG A 243 17.16 0.39 -15.07
C ARG A 243 17.63 -1.04 -14.87
N VAL A 244 17.29 -1.66 -13.74
CA VAL A 244 17.58 -3.08 -13.48
C VAL A 244 16.88 -4.00 -14.48
N LYS A 245 15.61 -3.72 -14.83
CA LYS A 245 14.85 -4.50 -15.84
C LYS A 245 15.58 -4.61 -17.18
N ARG A 246 16.37 -3.59 -17.55
CA ARG A 246 17.11 -3.48 -18.82
C ARG A 246 18.51 -4.11 -18.79
N LEU A 247 18.97 -4.62 -17.64
CA LEU A 247 20.28 -5.28 -17.54
C LEU A 247 20.29 -6.65 -18.25
N PRO A 248 21.48 -7.14 -18.68
CA PRO A 248 21.62 -8.51 -19.19
C PRO A 248 21.09 -9.54 -18.19
N PRO A 249 20.45 -10.64 -18.63
CA PRO A 249 19.71 -11.55 -17.76
C PRO A 249 20.48 -12.03 -16.52
N GLY A 250 21.75 -12.42 -16.66
CA GLY A 250 22.58 -12.87 -15.54
C GLY A 250 22.85 -11.77 -14.51
N THR A 251 23.22 -10.57 -14.98
CA THR A 251 23.45 -9.40 -14.12
C THR A 251 22.15 -8.93 -13.47
N ARG A 252 21.03 -8.95 -14.21
CA ARG A 252 19.70 -8.59 -13.70
C ARG A 252 19.29 -9.47 -12.53
N THR A 253 19.37 -10.79 -12.69
CA THR A 253 19.05 -11.75 -11.62
C THR A 253 19.96 -11.59 -10.41
N LEU A 254 21.26 -11.35 -10.64
CA LEU A 254 22.21 -11.09 -9.55
C LEU A 254 21.83 -9.82 -8.76
N VAL A 255 21.55 -8.71 -9.45
CA VAL A 255 21.18 -7.45 -8.79
C VAL A 255 19.87 -7.58 -8.02
N ILE A 256 18.85 -8.21 -8.61
CA ILE A 256 17.58 -8.50 -7.92
C ILE A 256 17.83 -9.36 -6.66
N SER A 257 18.66 -10.39 -6.77
CA SER A 257 19.00 -11.26 -5.64
C SER A 257 19.74 -10.50 -4.54
N LEU A 258 20.66 -9.61 -4.89
CA LEU A 258 21.38 -8.78 -3.92
C LEU A 258 20.43 -7.82 -3.20
N PHE A 259 19.47 -7.22 -3.90
CA PHE A 259 18.44 -6.40 -3.27
C PHE A 259 17.56 -7.19 -2.31
N LEU A 260 17.07 -8.38 -2.72
CA LEU A 260 16.32 -9.27 -1.83
C LEU A 260 17.11 -9.63 -0.58
N LEU A 261 18.38 -10.02 -0.75
CA LEU A 261 19.25 -10.40 0.36
C LEU A 261 19.54 -9.22 1.29
N ALA A 262 19.79 -8.01 0.75
CA ALA A 262 20.01 -6.81 1.56
C ALA A 262 18.77 -6.43 2.37
N GLY A 263 17.59 -6.42 1.74
CA GLY A 263 16.33 -6.16 2.42
C GLY A 263 16.02 -7.20 3.51
N ALA A 264 16.11 -8.49 3.15
CA ALA A 264 15.90 -9.59 4.09
C ALA A 264 16.89 -9.57 5.27
N TYR A 265 18.17 -9.28 4.99
CA TYR A 265 19.20 -9.14 6.03
C TYR A 265 18.84 -8.07 7.06
N VAL A 266 18.46 -6.88 6.60
CA VAL A 266 18.10 -5.78 7.50
C VAL A 266 16.83 -6.09 8.28
N LEU A 267 15.78 -6.61 7.65
CA LEU A 267 14.53 -6.95 8.35
C LEU A 267 14.75 -8.05 9.39
N PHE A 268 15.40 -9.14 9.00
CA PHE A 268 15.62 -10.30 9.88
C PHE A 268 16.46 -9.95 11.11
N PHE A 269 17.55 -9.20 10.93
CA PHE A 269 18.43 -8.85 12.05
C PHE A 269 18.07 -7.53 12.73
N GLY A 270 17.22 -6.70 12.12
CA GLY A 270 16.95 -5.33 12.53
C GLY A 270 15.59 -5.09 13.18
N ALA A 271 14.54 -5.81 12.77
CA ALA A 271 13.17 -5.55 13.23
C ALA A 271 13.03 -5.67 14.76
N GLU A 272 13.54 -6.76 15.33
CA GLU A 272 13.55 -7.00 16.78
C GLU A 272 14.28 -5.91 17.59
N PRO A 273 15.57 -5.65 17.36
CA PRO A 273 16.28 -4.62 18.11
C PRO A 273 15.75 -3.21 17.85
N PHE A 274 15.15 -2.96 16.68
CA PHE A 274 14.47 -1.70 16.41
C PHE A 274 13.24 -1.51 17.31
N ILE A 275 12.34 -2.50 17.38
CA ILE A 275 11.16 -2.46 18.26
C ILE A 275 11.61 -2.23 19.70
N ASP A 276 12.60 -3.00 20.17
CA ASP A 276 13.07 -2.89 21.55
C ASP A 276 13.66 -1.51 21.86
N ALA A 277 14.40 -0.93 20.91
CA ALA A 277 14.94 0.42 21.02
C ALA A 277 13.85 1.49 21.04
N VAL A 278 12.86 1.43 20.14
CA VAL A 278 11.72 2.35 20.09
C VAL A 278 10.92 2.30 21.40
N LEU A 279 10.63 1.10 21.91
CA LEU A 279 9.93 0.90 23.17
C LEU A 279 10.73 1.41 24.38
N GLN A 280 12.06 1.33 24.34
CA GLN A 280 12.93 1.93 25.35
C GLN A 280 12.90 3.47 25.28
N VAL A 281 12.96 4.05 24.08
CA VAL A 281 12.83 5.51 23.88
C VAL A 281 11.50 6.01 24.42
N ALA A 282 10.38 5.34 24.10
CA ALA A 282 9.06 5.66 24.65
C ALA A 282 9.09 5.76 26.19
N ARG A 283 9.66 4.75 26.86
CA ARG A 283 9.76 4.73 28.33
C ARG A 283 10.64 5.86 28.89
N GLN A 284 11.74 6.18 28.22
CA GLN A 284 12.66 7.24 28.67
C GLN A 284 12.05 8.64 28.52
N VAL A 285 11.29 8.87 27.45
CA VAL A 285 10.65 10.17 27.16
C VAL A 285 9.28 10.29 27.86
N GLY A 286 8.75 9.20 28.42
CA GLY A 286 7.43 9.19 29.08
C GLY A 286 6.26 9.21 28.10
N VAL A 287 6.46 8.72 26.87
CA VAL A 287 5.41 8.61 25.84
C VAL A 287 4.82 7.20 25.85
N SER A 288 3.52 7.09 25.55
CA SER A 288 2.86 5.79 25.43
C SER A 288 3.52 4.92 24.36
N GLN A 289 3.92 3.71 24.76
CA GLN A 289 4.46 2.69 23.85
C GLN A 289 3.47 2.31 22.76
N PHE A 290 2.18 2.27 23.12
CA PHE A 290 1.08 1.99 22.21
C PHE A 290 1.04 3.01 21.07
N ILE A 291 1.00 4.30 21.41
CA ILE A 291 0.97 5.40 20.44
C ILE A 291 2.24 5.39 19.58
N LEU A 292 3.40 5.15 20.19
CA LEU A 292 4.66 5.17 19.45
C LEU A 292 4.73 4.03 18.43
N ILE A 293 4.39 2.80 18.81
CA ILE A 293 4.35 1.66 17.89
C ILE A 293 3.28 1.84 16.82
N GLN A 294 2.09 2.32 17.19
CA GLN A 294 0.98 2.55 16.28
C GLN A 294 1.34 3.49 15.12
N TRP A 295 2.19 4.49 15.35
CA TRP A 295 2.49 5.49 14.31
C TRP A 295 3.89 5.37 13.72
N VAL A 296 4.91 5.08 14.52
CA VAL A 296 6.30 5.11 14.05
C VAL A 296 6.63 3.90 13.20
N ALA A 297 6.25 2.70 13.64
CA ALA A 297 6.61 1.49 12.89
C ALA A 297 5.98 1.49 11.48
N PRO A 298 4.66 1.72 11.33
CA PRO A 298 4.04 1.76 10.01
C PRO A 298 4.55 2.90 9.12
N PHE A 299 4.75 4.09 9.70
CA PHE A 299 5.27 5.23 8.94
C PHE A 299 6.62 4.92 8.28
N LEU A 300 7.50 4.20 8.98
CA LEU A 300 8.82 3.85 8.45
C LEU A 300 8.74 2.72 7.41
N SER A 301 7.91 1.70 7.64
CA SER A 301 7.78 0.56 6.72
C SER A 301 7.04 0.92 5.43
N GLU A 302 6.04 1.80 5.49
CA GLU A 302 5.24 2.21 4.32
C GLU A 302 5.89 3.35 3.52
N PHE A 303 7.00 3.92 4.01
CA PHE A 303 7.59 5.11 3.41
C PHE A 303 7.97 4.95 1.93
N PRO A 304 8.65 3.87 1.50
CA PRO A 304 9.02 3.74 0.08
C PRO A 304 7.84 3.58 -0.85
N GLU A 305 6.86 2.75 -0.48
CA GLU A 305 5.64 2.53 -1.26
C GLU A 305 4.83 3.83 -1.38
N SER A 306 4.66 4.53 -0.27
CA SER A 306 4.01 5.83 -0.23
C SER A 306 4.74 6.85 -1.12
N LEU A 307 6.07 6.88 -1.06
CA LEU A 307 6.88 7.82 -1.84
C LEU A 307 6.72 7.61 -3.35
N THR A 308 6.79 6.37 -3.83
CA THR A 308 6.61 6.08 -5.26
C THR A 308 5.20 6.48 -5.70
N ALA A 309 4.17 6.14 -4.94
CA ALA A 309 2.79 6.54 -5.22
C ALA A 309 2.64 8.08 -5.28
N PHE A 310 3.27 8.83 -4.37
CA PHE A 310 3.24 10.30 -4.39
C PHE A 310 3.98 10.90 -5.60
N ILE A 311 5.07 10.29 -6.04
CA ILE A 311 5.77 10.70 -7.26
C ILE A 311 4.85 10.55 -8.47
N TRP A 312 4.15 9.41 -8.60
CA TRP A 312 3.17 9.18 -9.67
C TRP A 312 2.03 10.21 -9.62
N ALA A 313 1.49 10.48 -8.43
CA ALA A 313 0.44 11.49 -8.26
C ALA A 313 0.88 12.90 -8.68
N GLY A 314 2.16 13.24 -8.48
CA GLY A 314 2.75 14.50 -8.91
C GLY A 314 2.70 14.71 -10.42
N LEU A 315 2.60 13.65 -11.21
CA LEU A 315 2.47 13.68 -12.66
C LEU A 315 1.02 13.87 -13.15
N ILE A 316 0.04 14.00 -12.23
CA ILE A 316 -1.41 14.20 -12.44
C ILE A 316 -2.09 13.06 -13.21
N VAL A 317 -1.65 12.78 -14.44
CA VAL A 317 -2.15 11.71 -15.31
C VAL A 317 -2.11 10.35 -14.62
N PHE A 318 -1.10 10.11 -13.76
CA PHE A 318 -0.93 8.86 -13.05
C PHE A 318 -1.48 8.87 -11.61
N ALA A 319 -2.29 9.87 -11.23
CA ALA A 319 -2.87 9.92 -9.89
C ALA A 319 -3.81 8.73 -9.61
N GLY A 320 -4.54 8.25 -10.62
CA GLY A 320 -5.36 7.03 -10.54
C GLY A 320 -4.51 5.78 -10.29
N LYS A 321 -3.35 5.66 -10.94
CA LYS A 321 -2.40 4.57 -10.72
C LYS A 321 -1.81 4.59 -9.30
N GLY A 322 -1.36 5.76 -8.85
CA GLY A 322 -0.86 5.94 -7.48
C GLY A 322 -1.90 5.57 -6.42
N LEU A 323 -3.16 6.01 -6.60
CA LEU A 323 -4.25 5.65 -5.70
C LEU A 323 -4.58 4.15 -5.77
N SER A 324 -4.59 3.55 -6.96
CA SER A 324 -4.82 2.11 -7.16
C SER A 324 -3.80 1.25 -6.43
N ASN A 325 -2.52 1.62 -6.47
CA ASN A 325 -1.45 0.93 -5.76
C ASN A 325 -1.72 0.94 -4.24
N LEU A 326 -2.02 2.12 -3.66
CA LEU A 326 -2.33 2.22 -2.24
C LEU A 326 -3.63 1.48 -1.83
N ILE A 327 -4.60 1.34 -2.73
CA ILE A 327 -5.81 0.53 -2.48
C ILE A 327 -5.45 -0.96 -2.43
N SER A 328 -4.59 -1.42 -3.35
CA SER A 328 -4.12 -2.81 -3.38
C SER A 328 -3.32 -3.16 -2.11
N SER A 329 -2.40 -2.28 -1.71
CA SER A 329 -1.64 -2.46 -0.47
C SER A 329 -2.54 -2.46 0.75
N LYS A 330 -3.53 -1.54 0.82
CA LYS A 330 -4.54 -1.56 1.90
C LYS A 330 -5.31 -2.87 1.96
N LEU A 331 -5.70 -3.46 0.82
CA LEU A 331 -6.39 -4.74 0.80
C LEU A 331 -5.54 -5.86 1.41
N ASN A 332 -4.26 -5.88 1.05
CA ASN A 332 -3.29 -6.83 1.59
C ASN A 332 -3.09 -6.66 3.11
N GLN A 333 -2.85 -5.42 3.58
CA GLN A 333 -2.76 -5.09 5.00
C GLN A 333 -4.05 -5.40 5.79
N TRP A 334 -5.21 -5.25 5.17
CA TRP A 334 -6.51 -5.49 5.81
C TRP A 334 -6.99 -6.93 5.68
N THR A 335 -6.16 -7.84 5.16
CA THR A 335 -6.47 -9.27 5.03
C THR A 335 -5.30 -10.13 5.50
N LEU A 336 -4.26 -10.28 4.68
CA LEU A 336 -3.14 -11.18 4.93
C LEU A 336 -2.32 -10.80 6.16
N LEU A 337 -2.11 -9.50 6.40
CA LEU A 337 -1.37 -9.05 7.59
C LEU A 337 -2.11 -9.44 8.87
N ILE A 338 -3.41 -9.15 8.94
CA ILE A 338 -4.26 -9.55 10.06
C ILE A 338 -4.27 -11.09 10.20
N ALA A 339 -4.28 -11.82 9.08
CA ALA A 339 -4.24 -13.28 9.10
C ALA A 339 -2.93 -13.85 9.66
N ALA A 340 -1.81 -13.15 9.50
CA ALA A 340 -0.51 -13.57 10.02
C ALA A 340 -0.42 -13.46 11.56
N ILE A 341 -1.17 -12.54 12.17
CA ILE A 341 -1.10 -12.25 13.61
C ILE A 341 -1.48 -13.45 14.49
N PRO A 342 -2.64 -14.14 14.32
CA PRO A 342 -3.00 -15.31 15.12
C PRO A 342 -2.05 -16.49 14.93
N LEU A 343 -1.50 -16.63 13.73
CA LEU A 343 -0.51 -17.66 13.42
C LEU A 343 0.76 -17.42 14.22
N ALA A 344 1.32 -16.20 14.13
CA ALA A 344 2.49 -15.80 14.88
C ALA A 344 2.29 -15.94 16.40
N TYR A 345 1.14 -15.49 16.90
CA TYR A 345 0.77 -15.62 18.31
C TYR A 345 0.73 -17.10 18.75
N SER A 346 0.04 -17.97 18.01
CA SER A 346 -0.04 -19.41 18.34
C SER A 346 1.34 -20.07 18.34
N VAL A 347 2.20 -19.74 17.37
CA VAL A 347 3.58 -20.24 17.32
C VAL A 347 4.37 -19.76 18.55
N GLY A 348 4.22 -18.49 18.91
CA GLY A 348 4.84 -17.89 20.09
C GLY A 348 4.38 -18.47 21.42
N GLN A 349 3.10 -18.84 21.52
CA GLN A 349 2.55 -19.53 22.70
C GLN A 349 2.92 -21.03 22.74
N GLY A 350 3.41 -21.62 21.64
CA GLY A 350 3.72 -23.04 21.55
C GLY A 350 2.50 -23.97 21.43
N HIS A 351 1.29 -23.40 21.32
CA HIS A 351 0.05 -24.13 21.05
C HIS A 351 -0.95 -23.24 20.31
N VAL A 352 -1.96 -23.85 19.69
CA VAL A 352 -3.03 -23.09 19.03
C VAL A 352 -3.80 -22.28 20.08
N ALA A 353 -3.79 -20.96 19.93
CA ALA A 353 -4.47 -20.02 20.81
C ALA A 353 -4.99 -18.82 20.01
N PRO A 354 -6.21 -18.33 20.28
CA PRO A 354 -6.66 -17.05 19.74
C PRO A 354 -5.92 -15.91 20.43
N LEU A 355 -5.54 -14.87 19.69
CA LEU A 355 -5.00 -13.63 20.25
C LEU A 355 -6.15 -12.83 20.90
N PRO A 356 -6.16 -12.63 22.22
CA PRO A 356 -7.19 -11.84 22.89
C PRO A 356 -7.00 -10.33 22.62
N LEU A 357 -8.11 -9.63 22.41
CA LEU A 357 -8.12 -8.16 22.29
C LEU A 357 -8.56 -7.52 23.61
N THR A 358 -7.81 -6.54 24.07
CA THR A 358 -8.21 -5.70 25.22
C THR A 358 -9.25 -4.67 24.78
N ALA A 359 -9.90 -3.99 25.73
CA ALA A 359 -10.93 -3.00 25.41
C ALA A 359 -10.39 -1.91 24.46
N GLN A 360 -9.17 -1.43 24.72
CA GLN A 360 -8.50 -0.46 23.86
C GLN A 360 -8.25 -1.03 22.46
N SER A 361 -7.73 -2.25 22.33
CA SER A 361 -7.51 -2.87 21.01
C SER A 361 -8.81 -3.08 20.24
N VAL A 362 -9.91 -3.43 20.93
CA VAL A 362 -11.23 -3.56 20.29
C VAL A 362 -11.69 -2.21 19.72
N ASP A 363 -11.51 -1.13 20.47
CA ASP A 363 -11.87 0.22 20.04
C ASP A 363 -11.04 0.69 18.83
N GLU A 364 -9.74 0.40 18.81
CA GLU A 364 -8.89 0.71 17.65
C GLU A 364 -9.32 -0.08 16.40
N VAL A 365 -9.61 -1.38 16.55
CA VAL A 365 -10.08 -2.22 15.43
C VAL A 365 -11.43 -1.74 14.92
N PHE A 366 -12.36 -1.37 15.81
CA PHE A 366 -13.65 -0.78 15.45
C PHE A 366 -13.49 0.52 14.66
N LEU A 367 -12.69 1.45 15.17
CA LEU A 367 -12.39 2.72 14.51
C LEU A 367 -11.78 2.49 13.13
N THR A 368 -10.86 1.54 13.00
CA THR A 368 -10.19 1.22 11.73
C THR A 368 -11.15 0.59 10.73
N ALA A 369 -12.04 -0.31 11.17
CA ALA A 369 -13.09 -0.89 10.33
C ALA A 369 -14.09 0.17 9.85
N ALA A 370 -14.50 1.08 10.74
CA ALA A 370 -15.39 2.19 10.40
C ALA A 370 -14.75 3.18 9.42
N GLN A 371 -13.48 3.55 9.65
CA GLN A 371 -12.72 4.41 8.74
C GLN A 371 -12.56 3.73 7.37
N SER A 372 -12.30 2.41 7.33
CA SER A 372 -12.19 1.64 6.10
C SER A 372 -13.51 1.66 5.32
N LEU A 373 -14.66 1.43 5.97
CA LEU A 373 -15.97 1.54 5.32
C LEU A 373 -16.23 2.93 4.74
N PHE A 374 -15.88 3.99 5.48
CA PHE A 374 -16.02 5.35 4.98
C PHE A 374 -15.11 5.60 3.77
N GLY A 375 -13.83 5.24 3.86
CA GLY A 375 -12.89 5.36 2.75
C GLY A 375 -13.36 4.63 1.50
N ILE A 376 -13.82 3.37 1.63
CA ILE A 376 -14.37 2.58 0.53
C ILE A 376 -15.61 3.27 -0.06
N SER A 377 -16.50 3.82 0.77
CA SER A 377 -17.70 4.49 0.28
C SER A 377 -17.37 5.66 -0.66
N LEU A 378 -16.29 6.39 -0.39
CA LEU A 378 -15.79 7.48 -1.23
C LEU A 378 -15.23 7.00 -2.58
N LEU A 379 -14.93 5.70 -2.72
CA LEU A 379 -14.42 5.10 -3.95
C LEU A 379 -15.50 4.37 -4.76
N LEU A 380 -16.69 4.11 -4.18
CA LEU A 380 -17.78 3.39 -4.87
C LEU A 380 -18.40 4.16 -6.04
N THR A 381 -18.11 5.46 -6.18
CA THR A 381 -18.45 6.28 -7.33
C THR A 381 -17.37 6.27 -8.42
N PHE A 382 -16.28 5.51 -8.23
CA PHE A 382 -15.06 5.52 -9.07
C PHE A 382 -14.45 6.92 -9.28
N ARG A 383 -14.77 7.85 -8.36
CA ARG A 383 -14.29 9.23 -8.37
C ARG A 383 -13.90 9.62 -6.96
N PHE A 384 -12.60 9.67 -6.67
CA PHE A 384 -12.09 10.08 -5.37
C PHE A 384 -11.91 11.59 -5.34
N THR A 385 -12.84 12.29 -4.70
CA THR A 385 -12.89 13.76 -4.70
C THR A 385 -12.00 14.38 -3.63
N LEU A 386 -11.51 15.61 -3.89
CA LEU A 386 -10.76 16.41 -2.92
C LEU A 386 -11.52 16.62 -1.60
N ARG A 387 -12.85 16.79 -1.65
CA ARG A 387 -13.67 16.93 -0.45
C ARG A 387 -13.68 15.66 0.39
N GLY A 388 -13.82 14.50 -0.26
CA GLY A 388 -13.72 13.20 0.41
C GLY A 388 -12.34 13.00 1.05
N ALA A 389 -11.28 13.26 0.30
CA ALA A 389 -9.90 13.21 0.77
C ALA A 389 -9.66 14.10 1.99
N LEU A 390 -10.05 15.38 1.93
CA LEU A 390 -9.87 16.32 3.05
C LEU A 390 -10.72 15.95 4.27
N THR A 391 -11.92 15.39 4.06
CA THR A 391 -12.75 14.89 5.18
C THR A 391 -12.08 13.72 5.86
N LEU A 392 -11.54 12.77 5.08
CA LEU A 392 -10.84 11.60 5.57
C LEU A 392 -9.59 11.98 6.37
N ALA A 393 -8.77 12.88 5.81
CA ALA A 393 -7.58 13.43 6.46
C ALA A 393 -7.93 14.24 7.70
N GLY A 394 -8.95 15.10 7.64
CA GLY A 394 -9.37 15.92 8.77
C GLY A 394 -9.77 15.07 9.97
N LEU A 395 -10.61 14.04 9.75
CA LEU A 395 -11.01 13.12 10.81
C LEU A 395 -9.84 12.27 11.33
N PHE A 396 -8.91 11.88 10.45
CA PHE A 396 -7.68 11.21 10.86
C PHE A 396 -6.80 12.10 11.74
N LEU A 397 -6.65 13.39 11.41
CA LEU A 397 -5.83 14.31 12.20
C LEU A 397 -6.46 14.58 13.57
N VAL A 398 -7.79 14.60 13.67
CA VAL A 398 -8.51 14.72 14.95
C VAL A 398 -8.17 13.57 15.88
N GLN A 399 -8.28 12.30 15.43
CA GLN A 399 -7.86 11.15 16.27
C GLN A 399 -6.37 11.17 16.60
N PHE A 400 -5.51 11.58 15.65
CA PHE A 400 -4.06 11.55 15.83
C PHE A 400 -3.59 12.54 16.92
N PHE A 401 -4.14 13.76 16.91
CA PHE A 401 -3.76 14.80 17.86
C PHE A 401 -4.59 14.81 19.15
N ILE A 402 -5.72 14.09 19.18
CA ILE A 402 -6.60 13.99 20.36
C ILE A 402 -6.71 12.52 20.78
N PRO A 403 -5.65 11.93 21.36
CA PRO A 403 -5.61 10.52 21.77
C PRO A 403 -6.33 10.31 23.12
N VAL A 404 -7.60 10.73 23.21
CA VAL A 404 -8.40 10.64 24.44
C VAL A 404 -9.37 9.46 24.35
N GLU A 405 -9.47 8.71 25.45
CA GLU A 405 -10.41 7.61 25.59
C GLU A 405 -11.85 8.09 25.31
N GLY A 406 -12.57 7.39 24.42
CA GLY A 406 -13.90 7.77 23.95
C GLY A 406 -13.95 8.60 22.65
N VAL A 407 -12.91 9.39 22.33
CA VAL A 407 -12.83 10.10 21.03
C VAL A 407 -12.75 9.10 19.88
N HIS A 408 -11.97 8.02 20.05
CA HIS A 408 -11.83 6.98 19.04
C HIS A 408 -13.15 6.27 18.72
N VAL A 409 -13.92 5.91 19.74
CA VAL A 409 -15.24 5.28 19.56
C VAL A 409 -16.24 6.26 18.93
N ALA A 410 -16.25 7.52 19.37
CA ALA A 410 -17.12 8.55 18.79
C ALA A 410 -16.80 8.80 17.31
N LEU A 411 -15.52 8.84 16.93
CA LEU A 411 -15.08 8.97 15.55
C LEU A 411 -15.46 7.73 14.73
N GLY A 412 -15.38 6.52 15.30
CA GLY A 412 -15.86 5.30 14.64
C GLY A 412 -17.34 5.40 14.28
N TRP A 413 -18.19 5.84 15.22
CA TRP A 413 -19.60 6.08 14.94
C TRP A 413 -19.83 7.20 13.92
N LEU A 414 -19.04 8.27 13.97
CA LEU A 414 -19.10 9.35 13.00
C LEU A 414 -18.76 8.86 11.58
N TYR A 415 -17.72 8.03 11.41
CA TYR A 415 -17.37 7.43 10.12
C TYR A 415 -18.52 6.57 9.58
N LEU A 416 -19.17 5.76 10.43
CA LEU A 416 -20.34 4.98 10.02
C LEU A 416 -21.53 5.85 9.62
N ALA A 417 -21.81 6.92 10.37
CA ALA A 417 -22.86 7.87 10.04
C ALA A 417 -22.59 8.58 8.69
N LEU A 418 -21.35 9.03 8.48
CA LEU A 418 -20.93 9.65 7.22
C LEU A 418 -20.99 8.66 6.05
N THR A 419 -20.63 7.39 6.29
CA THR A 419 -20.78 6.31 5.31
C THR A 419 -22.24 6.17 4.89
N ALA A 420 -23.16 6.06 5.85
CA ALA A 420 -24.58 5.93 5.57
C ALA A 420 -25.14 7.14 4.81
N VAL A 421 -24.80 8.36 5.25
CA VAL A 421 -25.20 9.61 4.57
C VAL A 421 -24.66 9.65 3.14
N PHE A 422 -23.38 9.34 2.94
CA PHE A 422 -22.76 9.36 1.61
C PHE A 422 -23.44 8.36 0.67
N LEU A 423 -23.68 7.13 1.12
CA LEU A 423 -24.35 6.10 0.33
C LEU A 423 -25.80 6.50 -0.02
N LEU A 424 -26.53 7.12 0.92
CA LEU A 424 -27.90 7.58 0.69
C LEU A 424 -27.96 8.72 -0.35
N LEU A 425 -27.07 9.70 -0.23
CA LEU A 425 -27.01 10.84 -1.15
C LEU A 425 -26.55 10.42 -2.55
N ASN A 426 -25.62 9.47 -2.66
CA ASN A 426 -25.04 9.04 -3.92
C ASN A 426 -25.66 7.76 -4.49
N ARG A 427 -26.76 7.23 -3.93
CA ARG A 427 -27.37 5.95 -4.30
C ARG A 427 -27.62 5.70 -5.80
N ARG A 428 -27.77 6.77 -6.59
CA ARG A 428 -27.97 6.70 -8.06
C ARG A 428 -26.67 6.66 -8.87
N HIS A 429 -25.56 7.03 -8.25
CA HIS A 429 -24.22 7.13 -8.84
C HIS A 429 -23.28 6.02 -8.33
N LEU A 430 -23.79 5.10 -7.50
CA LEU A 430 -23.00 3.95 -7.04
C LEU A 430 -22.93 2.89 -8.13
N HIS A 431 -21.71 2.51 -8.50
CA HIS A 431 -21.45 1.47 -9.50
C HIS A 431 -21.51 0.06 -8.87
N LEU A 432 -22.52 -0.22 -8.05
CA LEU A 432 -22.65 -1.47 -7.30
C LEU A 432 -22.83 -2.69 -8.23
N ALA A 433 -23.42 -2.47 -9.40
CA ALA A 433 -23.54 -3.51 -10.42
C ALA A 433 -22.18 -3.94 -10.98
N GLU A 434 -21.24 -3.01 -11.16
CA GLU A 434 -19.86 -3.33 -11.59
C GLU A 434 -19.12 -4.09 -10.49
N LEU A 435 -19.26 -3.66 -9.24
CA LEU A 435 -18.72 -4.35 -8.07
C LEU A 435 -19.21 -5.81 -7.99
N LEU A 436 -20.51 -6.04 -8.14
CA LEU A 436 -21.11 -7.38 -8.11
C LEU A 436 -20.77 -8.22 -9.34
N ARG A 437 -20.60 -7.60 -10.51
CA ARG A 437 -20.14 -8.29 -11.73
C ARG A 437 -18.70 -8.75 -11.58
N ALA A 438 -17.84 -7.95 -10.95
CA ALA A 438 -16.45 -8.29 -10.67
C ALA A 438 -16.34 -9.59 -9.85
N GLY A 439 -17.23 -9.79 -8.86
CA GLY A 439 -17.23 -10.98 -8.00
C GLY A 439 -17.89 -12.25 -8.59
N ARG A 440 -18.55 -12.19 -9.75
CA ARG A 440 -19.21 -13.37 -10.32
C ARG A 440 -18.19 -14.28 -11.03
N PRO A 441 -18.13 -15.58 -10.71
CA PRO A 441 -17.42 -16.53 -11.55
C PRO A 441 -18.08 -16.52 -12.93
N GLY A 442 -17.30 -16.16 -13.95
CA GLY A 442 -17.80 -16.07 -15.32
C GLY A 442 -18.43 -17.39 -15.76
N ARG A 443 -19.65 -17.30 -16.32
CA ARG A 443 -20.18 -18.35 -17.19
C ARG A 443 -19.30 -18.51 -18.42
#